data_AF-W4VBM6-F1
#
_entry.id   AF-W4VBM6-F1
#
_cell.length_a   1.000
_cell.length_b   1.000
_cell.length_c   1.000
_cell.angle_alpha   90.00
_cell.angle_beta   90.00
_cell.angle_gamma   90.00
#
_symmetry.space_group_name_H-M   'P 1'
#
loop_
_entity.id
_entity.type
_entity.pdbx_description
1 polymer ?
#
loop_
_entity_poly.entity_id
_entity_poly.type
_entity_poly.pdbx_seq_one_letter_code
_entity_poly.pdbx_strand_id
1 'polypeptide(L)'
;MIAVVLGVENYDMVFEYSKRLLEYGFKNYSIQPVIAPNSYITSVPVSNASGNHNLDILASPDGLECLLPNNSKNTDYEIERYIMENIEAPVKKGDVLGFIEVKRNGITIGKVDAVASRNVEKLQPSEEPQSVIIKTVADPVFKKVTTGALIFMLMFLMLRFTLRRISRSLRSKDKKIFRP
;
A
#
# COMPACT_ATOMS: atom_id res chain seq x y z
N MET A 1 23.63 -10.27 34.24
CA MET A 1 22.94 -9.91 35.51
C MET A 1 23.77 -8.90 36.25
N ILE A 2 23.13 -8.02 37.02
CA ILE A 2 23.80 -7.01 37.84
C ILE A 2 23.22 -7.16 39.25
N ALA A 3 24.07 -7.25 40.26
CA ALA A 3 23.67 -7.30 41.67
C ALA A 3 24.17 -6.03 42.36
N VAL A 4 23.29 -5.41 43.14
CA VAL A 4 23.60 -4.22 43.94
C VAL A 4 23.24 -4.54 45.38
N VAL A 5 24.20 -4.40 46.28
CA VAL A 5 24.04 -4.66 47.72
C VAL A 5 24.49 -3.41 48.48
N LEU A 6 23.62 -2.87 49.33
CA LEU A 6 23.85 -1.62 50.07
C LEU A 6 23.57 -1.83 51.56
N GLY A 7 24.25 -1.06 52.42
CA GLY A 7 23.96 -1.02 53.87
C GLY A 7 24.32 -2.28 54.63
N VAL A 8 25.41 -2.95 54.25
CA VAL A 8 25.85 -4.20 54.90
C VAL A 8 26.67 -3.88 56.16
N GLU A 9 26.40 -4.59 57.25
CA GLU A 9 27.05 -4.39 58.56
C GLU A 9 28.57 -4.69 58.53
N ASN A 10 28.99 -5.66 57.72
CA ASN A 10 30.39 -6.03 57.54
C ASN A 10 30.76 -6.00 56.05
N TYR A 11 31.88 -5.37 55.72
CA TYR A 11 32.33 -5.18 54.34
C TYR A 11 32.55 -6.50 53.60
N ASP A 12 33.08 -7.52 54.27
CA ASP A 12 33.34 -8.84 53.65
C ASP A 12 32.06 -9.52 53.17
N MET A 13 30.92 -9.21 53.80
CA MET A 13 29.62 -9.76 53.45
C MET A 13 29.05 -9.16 52.15
N VAL A 14 29.53 -8.00 51.71
CA VAL A 14 29.12 -7.40 50.42
C VAL A 14 29.44 -8.35 49.27
N PHE A 15 30.63 -8.97 49.30
CA PHE A 15 31.05 -9.90 48.27
C PHE A 15 30.21 -11.19 48.31
N GLU A 16 30.03 -11.78 49.48
CA GLU A 16 29.27 -13.01 49.66
C GLU A 16 27.80 -12.84 49.27
N TYR A 17 27.16 -11.75 49.67
CA TYR A 17 25.77 -11.46 49.29
C TYR A 17 25.60 -11.19 47.80
N SER A 18 26.54 -10.46 47.19
CA SER A 18 26.53 -10.23 45.74
C SER A 18 26.68 -11.54 44.97
N LYS A 19 27.58 -12.42 45.40
CA LYS A 19 27.78 -13.75 44.84
C LYS A 19 26.49 -14.59 44.93
N ARG A 20 25.89 -14.67 46.12
CA ARG A 20 24.64 -15.43 46.33
C ARG A 20 23.48 -14.92 45.48
N LEU A 21 23.34 -13.59 45.32
CA LEU A 21 22.31 -12.98 44.46
C LEU A 21 22.50 -13.37 42.99
N LEU A 22 23.73 -13.28 42.48
CA LEU A 22 24.06 -13.65 41.10
C LEU A 22 23.84 -15.15 40.87
N GLU A 23 24.33 -16.01 41.77
CA GLU A 23 24.14 -17.46 41.70
C GLU A 23 22.65 -17.83 41.70
N TYR A 24 21.86 -17.20 42.57
CA TYR A 24 20.41 -17.42 42.58
C TYR A 24 19.76 -17.02 41.25
N GLY A 25 20.12 -15.85 40.71
CA GLY A 25 19.62 -15.40 39.42
C GLY A 25 19.92 -16.39 38.30
N PHE A 26 21.19 -16.78 38.13
CA PHE A 26 21.61 -17.72 37.08
C PHE A 26 21.02 -19.12 37.25
N LYS A 27 20.84 -19.59 38.49
CA LYS A 27 20.27 -20.92 38.76
C LYS A 27 18.79 -21.00 38.44
N ASN A 28 18.03 -19.92 38.69
CA ASN A 28 16.58 -19.96 38.65
C ASN A 28 15.97 -19.27 37.43
N TYR A 29 16.71 -18.42 36.73
CA TYR A 29 16.20 -17.64 35.60
C TYR A 29 17.10 -17.78 34.37
N SER A 30 16.47 -17.75 33.21
CA SER A 30 17.14 -17.72 31.91
C SER A 30 16.41 -16.79 30.96
N ILE A 31 17.14 -16.28 29.97
CA ILE A 31 16.54 -15.58 28.84
C ILE A 31 15.95 -16.65 27.92
N GLN A 32 14.66 -16.53 27.63
CA GLN A 32 13.92 -17.49 26.81
C GLN A 32 13.19 -16.75 25.69
N PRO A 33 13.18 -17.31 24.46
CA PRO A 33 12.42 -16.74 23.36
C PRO A 33 10.91 -16.93 23.60
N VAL A 34 10.17 -15.83 23.70
CA VAL A 34 8.72 -15.84 23.89
C VAL A 34 8.00 -15.65 22.55
N ILE A 35 8.53 -14.78 21.68
CA ILE A 35 8.00 -14.53 20.34
C ILE A 35 9.13 -14.71 19.34
N ALA A 36 8.93 -15.62 18.38
CA ALA A 36 9.92 -15.87 17.35
C ALA A 36 10.03 -14.69 16.37
N PRO A 37 11.24 -14.37 15.89
CA PRO A 37 11.45 -13.43 14.80
C PRO A 37 10.54 -13.71 13.60
N ASN A 38 9.94 -12.66 13.03
CA ASN A 38 9.07 -12.76 11.85
C ASN A 38 7.86 -13.73 12.02
N SER A 39 7.45 -14.05 13.24
CA SER A 39 6.28 -14.91 13.46
C SER A 39 5.01 -14.21 12.99
N TYR A 40 4.10 -14.95 12.35
CA TYR A 40 2.81 -14.43 11.96
C TYR A 40 1.95 -14.01 13.16
N ILE A 41 1.39 -12.80 13.12
CA ILE A 41 0.52 -12.27 14.17
C ILE A 41 -0.94 -12.33 13.74
N THR A 42 -1.26 -11.62 12.66
CA THR A 42 -2.62 -11.48 12.14
C THR A 42 -2.57 -10.90 10.72
N SER A 43 -3.71 -10.87 10.04
CA SER A 43 -3.89 -10.19 8.75
C SER A 43 -4.93 -9.08 8.91
N VAL A 44 -4.66 -7.91 8.35
CA VAL A 44 -5.55 -6.74 8.44
C VAL A 44 -5.83 -6.15 7.05
N PRO A 45 -7.03 -5.62 6.81
CA PRO A 45 -7.32 -4.90 5.57
C PRO A 45 -6.63 -3.53 5.56
N VAL A 46 -6.11 -3.15 4.40
CA VAL A 46 -5.47 -1.86 4.12
C VAL A 46 -6.32 -1.10 3.13
N SER A 47 -6.74 0.11 3.51
CA SER A 47 -7.54 0.99 2.66
C SER A 47 -6.69 1.62 1.55
N ASN A 48 -7.33 1.93 0.41
CA ASN A 48 -6.67 2.52 -0.76
C ASN A 48 -5.51 1.70 -1.34
N ALA A 49 -5.45 0.39 -1.07
CA ALA A 49 -4.39 -0.49 -1.52
C ALA A 49 -4.53 -0.89 -3.01
N SER A 50 -3.45 -0.76 -3.77
CA SER A 50 -3.38 -1.25 -5.15
C SER A 50 -3.22 -2.78 -5.14
N GLY A 51 -4.24 -3.48 -5.62
CA GLY A 51 -4.25 -4.94 -5.69
C GLY A 51 -4.77 -5.62 -4.42
N ASN A 52 -3.94 -6.40 -3.73
CA ASN A 52 -4.38 -7.14 -2.55
C ASN A 52 -4.52 -6.21 -1.34
N HIS A 53 -5.75 -6.08 -0.84
CA HIS A 53 -6.08 -5.23 0.30
C HIS A 53 -5.68 -5.85 1.66
N ASN A 54 -5.47 -7.17 1.76
CA ASN A 54 -5.09 -7.80 3.02
C ASN A 54 -3.56 -7.78 3.18
N LEU A 55 -3.10 -7.30 4.33
CA LEU A 55 -1.69 -7.24 4.71
C LEU A 55 -1.45 -8.09 5.96
N ASP A 56 -0.55 -9.05 5.85
CA ASP A 56 -0.11 -9.84 6.99
C ASP A 56 0.86 -9.02 7.84
N ILE A 57 0.66 -9.07 9.15
CA ILE A 57 1.51 -8.45 10.16
C ILE A 57 2.32 -9.54 10.84
N LEU A 58 3.63 -9.30 10.93
CA LEU A 58 4.60 -10.19 11.53
C LEU A 58 5.19 -9.55 12.78
N ALA A 59 5.73 -10.34 13.70
CA ALA A 59 6.60 -9.81 14.75
C ALA A 59 7.87 -9.23 14.13
N SER A 60 8.44 -8.20 14.76
CA SER A 60 9.71 -7.62 14.37
C SER A 60 10.77 -8.71 14.11
N PRO A 61 11.71 -8.50 13.15
CA PRO A 61 12.83 -9.40 12.92
C PRO A 61 13.70 -9.68 14.15
N ASP A 62 13.64 -8.83 15.18
CA ASP A 62 14.37 -9.04 16.43
C ASP A 62 13.69 -10.07 17.35
N GLY A 63 12.40 -10.35 17.14
CA GLY A 63 11.60 -11.20 18.03
C GLY A 63 11.45 -10.62 19.44
N LEU A 64 11.10 -11.48 20.41
CA LEU A 64 11.07 -11.12 21.82
C LEU A 64 11.65 -12.24 22.67
N GLU A 65 12.68 -11.91 23.43
CA GLU A 65 13.22 -12.74 24.50
C GLU A 65 12.93 -12.10 25.85
N CYS A 66 12.50 -12.90 26.82
CA CYS A 66 12.18 -12.43 28.17
C CYS A 66 12.98 -13.21 29.21
N LEU A 67 13.34 -12.55 30.31
CA LEU A 67 13.92 -13.21 31.47
C LEU A 67 12.80 -13.93 32.25
N LEU A 68 12.80 -15.26 32.21
CA LEU A 68 11.77 -16.09 32.82
C LEU A 68 12.39 -17.11 33.78
N PRO A 69 11.65 -17.54 34.82
CA PRO A 69 12.05 -18.68 35.63
C PRO A 69 12.25 -19.93 34.77
N ASN A 70 13.25 -20.74 35.10
CA ASN A 70 13.56 -21.95 34.35
C ASN A 70 12.43 -22.99 34.35
N ASN A 71 11.50 -22.88 35.30
CA ASN A 71 10.30 -23.73 35.39
C ASN A 71 9.05 -23.09 34.77
N SER A 72 9.17 -21.95 34.06
CA SER A 72 8.01 -21.29 33.46
C SER A 72 7.42 -22.09 32.31
N LYS A 73 6.11 -22.10 32.22
CA LYS A 73 5.34 -22.67 31.11
C LYS A 73 4.70 -21.58 30.26
N ASN A 74 4.29 -21.93 29.05
CA ASN A 74 3.59 -21.02 28.14
C ASN A 74 2.25 -20.48 28.69
N THR A 75 1.72 -21.09 29.75
CA THR A 75 0.50 -20.64 30.47
C THR A 75 0.78 -19.58 31.53
N ASP A 76 2.04 -19.31 31.85
CA ASP A 76 2.43 -18.44 32.95
C ASP A 76 2.49 -16.96 32.54
N TYR A 77 2.20 -16.66 31.27
CA TYR A 77 2.18 -15.32 30.72
C TYR A 77 1.06 -15.20 29.67
N GLU A 78 0.57 -13.98 29.52
CA GLU A 78 -0.49 -13.58 28.61
C GLU A 78 0.11 -12.74 27.48
N ILE A 79 -0.42 -12.93 26.27
CA ILE A 79 0.02 -12.19 25.08
C ILE A 79 -1.14 -11.33 24.61
N GLU A 80 -0.95 -10.02 24.66
CA GLU A 80 -1.91 -9.04 24.18
C GLU A 80 -1.41 -8.38 22.89
N ARG A 81 -2.33 -8.16 21.95
CA ARG A 81 -2.02 -7.62 20.63
C ARG A 81 -2.67 -6.26 20.46
N TYR A 82 -1.87 -5.27 20.10
CA TYR A 82 -2.30 -3.90 19.87
C TYR A 82 -1.96 -3.52 18.43
N ILE A 83 -2.92 -3.70 17.53
CA ILE A 83 -2.77 -3.43 16.09
C ILE A 83 -3.64 -2.22 15.72
N MET A 84 -3.13 -1.35 14.85
CA MET A 84 -3.91 -0.22 14.33
C MET A 84 -5.10 -0.71 13.49
N GLU A 85 -6.28 -0.15 13.72
CA GLU A 85 -7.50 -0.54 13.00
C GLU A 85 -7.60 0.04 11.58
N ASN A 86 -7.15 1.29 11.39
CA ASN A 86 -7.27 2.02 10.13
C ASN A 86 -5.90 2.22 9.48
N ILE A 87 -5.47 1.23 8.69
CA ILE A 87 -4.21 1.27 7.96
C ILE A 87 -4.50 1.66 6.52
N GLU A 88 -3.89 2.74 6.03
CA GLU A 88 -4.03 3.21 4.66
C GLU A 88 -2.74 3.03 3.86
N ALA A 89 -2.88 2.75 2.57
CA ALA A 89 -1.77 2.71 1.64
C ALA A 89 -1.24 4.13 1.32
N PRO A 90 0.08 4.31 1.10
CA PRO A 90 1.08 3.26 0.95
C PRO A 90 1.69 2.79 2.28
N VAL A 91 1.91 1.47 2.40
CA VAL A 91 2.61 0.84 3.52
C VAL A 91 3.86 0.16 2.99
N LYS A 92 5.00 0.30 3.65
CA LYS A 92 6.24 -0.39 3.31
C LYS A 92 6.44 -1.62 4.19
N LYS A 93 7.11 -2.62 3.64
CA LYS A 93 7.58 -3.78 4.39
C LYS A 93 8.45 -3.30 5.56
N GLY A 94 8.14 -3.80 6.76
CA GLY A 94 8.85 -3.42 7.98
C GLY A 94 8.24 -2.20 8.69
N ASP A 95 7.25 -1.52 8.13
CA ASP A 95 6.55 -0.44 8.84
C ASP A 95 5.87 -0.99 10.09
N VAL A 96 6.00 -0.26 11.21
CA VAL A 96 5.40 -0.63 12.49
C VAL A 96 3.91 -0.27 12.47
N LEU A 97 3.07 -1.28 12.54
CA LEU A 97 1.59 -1.17 12.48
C LEU A 97 0.93 -1.48 13.84
N GLY A 98 1.74 -1.64 14.89
CA GLY A 98 1.28 -1.97 16.22
C GLY A 98 2.39 -2.63 17.04
N PHE A 99 2.00 -3.32 18.10
CA PHE A 99 2.91 -4.08 18.94
C PHE A 99 2.20 -5.24 19.63
N ILE A 100 3.00 -6.19 20.12
CA ILE A 100 2.57 -7.25 21.02
C ILE A 100 3.19 -6.98 22.38
N GLU A 101 2.38 -7.10 23.42
CA GLU A 101 2.79 -7.00 24.80
C GLU A 101 2.67 -8.36 25.48
N VAL A 102 3.71 -8.75 26.23
CA VAL A 102 3.69 -9.97 27.04
C VAL A 102 3.58 -9.58 28.50
N LYS A 103 2.53 -10.07 29.17
CA LYS A 103 2.24 -9.79 30.57
C LYS A 103 2.36 -11.04 31.42
N ARG A 104 2.87 -10.88 32.64
CA ARG A 104 2.90 -11.93 33.65
C ARG A 104 2.44 -11.36 34.97
N ASN A 105 1.41 -11.96 35.57
CA ASN A 105 0.78 -11.47 36.79
C ASN A 105 0.34 -9.99 36.69
N GLY A 106 -0.17 -9.59 35.51
CA GLY A 106 -0.59 -8.21 35.23
C GLY A 106 0.55 -7.22 34.96
N ILE A 107 1.82 -7.64 35.00
CA ILE A 107 2.99 -6.78 34.73
C ILE A 107 3.54 -7.09 33.35
N THR A 108 3.75 -6.06 32.54
CA THR A 108 4.44 -6.17 31.24
C THR A 108 5.90 -6.57 31.46
N ILE A 109 6.28 -7.72 30.90
CA ILE A 109 7.66 -8.25 30.97
C ILE A 109 8.42 -8.07 29.66
N GLY A 110 7.72 -7.80 28.55
CA GLY A 110 8.33 -7.59 27.25
C GLY A 110 7.34 -7.02 26.24
N LYS A 111 7.89 -6.35 25.23
CA LYS A 111 7.13 -5.74 24.13
C LYS A 111 7.92 -5.92 22.84
N VAL A 112 7.23 -6.26 21.77
CA VAL A 112 7.81 -6.36 20.42
C VAL A 112 6.91 -5.68 19.41
N ASP A 113 7.52 -5.01 18.44
CA ASP A 113 6.80 -4.32 17.39
C ASP A 113 6.17 -5.31 16.41
N ALA A 114 5.00 -4.94 15.89
CA ALA A 114 4.27 -5.68 14.88
C ALA A 114 4.43 -4.94 13.54
N VAL A 115 5.06 -5.60 12.57
CA VAL A 115 5.53 -4.98 11.32
C VAL A 115 4.84 -5.54 10.08
N ALA A 116 4.73 -4.73 9.04
CA ALA A 116 4.17 -5.13 7.75
C ALA A 116 5.04 -6.18 7.04
N SER A 117 4.42 -7.28 6.57
CA SER A 117 5.10 -8.37 5.83
C SER A 117 5.60 -7.96 4.44
N ARG A 118 4.91 -7.01 3.78
CA ARG A 118 5.15 -6.62 2.38
C ARG A 118 4.82 -5.15 2.14
N ASN A 119 5.24 -4.65 0.98
CA ASN A 119 4.82 -3.34 0.48
C ASN A 119 3.36 -3.41 -0.01
N VAL A 120 2.61 -2.34 0.25
CA VAL A 120 1.26 -2.07 -0.26
C VAL A 120 1.29 -0.69 -0.92
N GLU A 121 1.15 -0.64 -2.24
CA GLU A 121 1.11 0.63 -2.96
C GLU A 121 -0.27 1.26 -2.88
N LYS A 122 -0.33 2.58 -3.04
CA LYS A 122 -1.61 3.30 -3.10
C LYS A 122 -2.27 3.12 -4.47
N LEU A 123 -3.58 2.93 -4.50
CA LEU A 123 -4.38 2.99 -5.73
C LEU A 123 -4.16 4.36 -6.39
N GLN A 124 -3.53 4.35 -7.56
CA GLN A 124 -3.50 5.51 -8.44
C GLN A 124 -4.70 5.41 -9.37
N PRO A 125 -5.62 6.40 -9.36
CA PRO A 125 -6.64 6.46 -10.40
C PRO A 125 -5.91 6.63 -11.74
N SER A 126 -6.20 5.74 -12.69
CA SER A 126 -5.69 5.87 -14.06
C SER A 126 -6.04 7.26 -14.59
N GLU A 127 -5.07 7.98 -15.14
CA GLU A 127 -5.31 9.26 -15.80
C GLU A 127 -6.47 9.09 -16.78
N GLU A 128 -7.58 9.82 -16.56
CA GLU A 128 -8.72 9.75 -17.47
C GLU A 128 -8.25 10.09 -18.91
N PRO A 129 -8.71 9.38 -19.95
CA PRO A 129 -8.28 9.56 -21.33
C PRO A 129 -8.68 10.90 -21.97
N GLN A 130 -9.16 11.87 -21.18
CA GLN A 130 -9.57 13.20 -21.66
C GLN A 130 -8.42 13.93 -22.37
N SER A 131 -7.17 13.70 -21.98
CA SER A 131 -6.02 14.34 -22.62
C SER A 131 -5.68 13.77 -24.01
N VAL A 132 -6.07 12.53 -24.30
CA VAL A 132 -5.86 11.90 -25.63
C VAL A 132 -6.86 12.46 -26.64
N ILE A 133 -8.12 12.66 -26.24
CA ILE A 133 -9.15 13.24 -27.11
C ILE A 133 -8.78 14.68 -27.47
N ILE A 134 -8.34 15.49 -26.51
CA ILE A 134 -7.99 16.89 -26.78
C ILE A 134 -6.78 17.00 -27.71
N LYS A 135 -5.74 16.18 -27.52
CA LYS A 135 -4.57 16.20 -28.41
C LYS A 135 -4.92 15.74 -29.82
N THR A 136 -5.73 14.70 -29.96
CA THR A 136 -6.14 14.16 -31.27
C THR A 136 -7.08 15.12 -32.03
N VAL A 137 -7.96 15.85 -31.33
CA VAL A 137 -8.85 16.85 -31.95
C VAL A 137 -8.12 18.17 -32.22
N ALA A 138 -7.09 18.52 -31.45
CA ALA A 138 -6.31 19.74 -31.63
C ALA A 138 -5.20 19.63 -32.68
N ASP A 139 -5.01 18.46 -33.31
CA ASP A 139 -3.93 18.27 -34.27
C ASP A 139 -4.09 19.16 -35.53
N PRO A 140 -3.11 20.02 -35.84
CA PRO A 140 -3.20 20.99 -36.94
C PRO A 140 -3.27 20.30 -38.31
N VAL A 141 -2.80 19.06 -38.43
CA VAL A 141 -2.93 18.24 -39.64
C VAL A 141 -4.39 17.81 -39.83
N PHE A 142 -5.07 17.38 -38.77
CA PHE A 142 -6.46 16.93 -38.83
C PHE A 142 -7.41 18.09 -39.19
N LYS A 143 -7.15 19.30 -38.66
CA LYS A 143 -7.88 20.52 -39.03
C LYS A 143 -7.73 20.88 -40.52
N LYS A 144 -6.54 20.68 -41.11
CA LYS A 144 -6.30 20.92 -42.54
C LYS A 144 -7.02 19.88 -43.42
N VAL A 145 -6.97 18.61 -43.04
CA VAL A 145 -7.63 17.52 -43.78
C VAL A 145 -9.15 17.68 -43.78
N THR A 146 -9.74 17.96 -42.62
CA THR A 146 -11.20 18.15 -42.49
C THR A 146 -11.70 19.37 -43.27
N THR A 147 -10.97 20.49 -43.23
CA THR A 147 -11.30 21.69 -44.03
C THR A 147 -11.21 21.40 -45.52
N GLY A 148 -10.15 20.70 -45.97
CA GLY A 148 -9.99 20.30 -47.37
C GLY A 148 -11.11 19.38 -47.86
N ALA A 149 -11.51 18.40 -47.05
CA ALA A 149 -12.61 17.47 -47.36
C ALA A 149 -13.95 18.20 -47.49
N LEU A 150 -14.24 19.18 -46.62
CA LEU A 150 -15.45 20.01 -46.69
C LEU A 150 -15.50 20.86 -47.97
N ILE A 151 -14.38 21.48 -48.35
CA ILE A 151 -14.28 22.27 -49.58
C ILE A 151 -14.50 21.37 -50.80
N PHE A 152 -13.89 20.19 -50.84
CA PHE A 152 -14.07 19.23 -51.92
C PHE A 152 -15.53 18.76 -52.02
N MET A 153 -16.18 18.48 -50.88
CA MET A 153 -17.58 18.08 -50.83
C MET A 153 -18.51 19.19 -51.37
N LEU A 154 -18.26 20.45 -50.98
CA LEU A 154 -19.02 21.60 -51.48
C LEU A 154 -18.77 21.86 -52.97
N MET A 155 -17.52 21.72 -53.44
CA MET A 155 -17.17 21.83 -54.86
C MET A 155 -17.86 20.74 -55.69
N PHE A 156 -17.89 19.51 -55.19
CA PHE A 156 -18.59 18.40 -55.83
C PHE A 156 -20.10 18.64 -55.90
N LEU A 157 -20.70 19.16 -54.82
CA LEU A 157 -22.11 19.54 -54.81
C LEU A 157 -22.40 20.69 -55.78
N MET A 158 -21.54 21.69 -55.88
CA MET A 158 -21.65 22.78 -56.86
C MET A 158 -21.48 22.31 -58.31
N LEU A 159 -20.56 21.39 -58.59
CA LEU A 159 -20.42 20.77 -59.92
C LEU A 159 -21.68 19.97 -60.28
N ARG A 160 -22.19 19.17 -59.32
CA ARG A 160 -23.45 18.45 -59.49
C ARG A 160 -24.62 19.41 -59.71
N PHE A 161 -24.63 20.55 -59.03
CA PHE A 161 -25.66 21.57 -59.14
C PHE A 161 -25.61 22.29 -60.50
N THR A 162 -24.44 22.69 -60.97
CA THR A 162 -24.23 23.33 -62.27
C THR A 162 -24.54 22.40 -63.43
N LEU A 163 -24.11 21.14 -63.39
CA LEU A 163 -24.50 20.10 -64.36
C LEU A 163 -26.02 19.94 -64.41
N ARG A 164 -26.69 19.91 -63.25
CA ARG A 164 -28.16 19.83 -63.16
C ARG A 164 -28.84 21.11 -63.69
N ARG A 165 -28.22 22.28 -63.56
CA ARG A 165 -28.72 23.57 -64.06
C ARG A 165 -28.56 23.69 -65.58
N ILE A 166 -27.43 23.25 -66.14
CA ILE A 166 -27.16 23.26 -67.58
C ILE A 166 -28.03 22.24 -68.32
N SER A 167 -28.23 21.03 -67.76
CA SER A 167 -29.19 20.03 -68.27
C SER A 167 -30.60 20.61 -68.43
N ARG A 168 -31.04 21.45 -67.49
CA ARG A 168 -32.34 22.14 -67.58
C ARG A 168 -32.37 23.24 -68.66
N SER A 169 -31.24 23.90 -68.92
CA SER A 169 -31.12 24.95 -69.95
C SER A 169 -31.09 24.39 -71.38
N LEU A 170 -30.37 23.29 -71.62
CA LEU A 170 -30.26 22.70 -72.96
C LEU A 170 -31.58 22.09 -73.45
N ARG A 171 -32.41 21.54 -72.56
CA ARG A 171 -33.75 21.03 -72.88
C ARG A 171 -34.77 22.12 -73.29
N SER A 172 -34.43 23.40 -73.10
CA SER A 172 -35.23 24.53 -73.59
C SER A 172 -34.88 24.93 -75.03
N LYS A 173 -33.69 24.58 -75.54
CA LYS A 173 -33.27 24.96 -76.91
C LYS A 173 -33.75 23.98 -77.97
N ASP A 174 -33.88 22.69 -77.65
CA ASP A 174 -34.47 21.68 -78.55
C ASP A 174 -35.97 21.87 -78.83
N LYS A 175 -36.67 22.69 -78.02
CA LYS A 175 -38.08 23.05 -78.29
C LYS A 175 -38.28 24.17 -79.31
N LYS A 176 -37.21 24.80 -79.83
CA LYS A 176 -37.32 25.90 -80.79
C LYS A 176 -37.00 25.54 -82.25
N ILE A 177 -36.55 24.32 -82.54
CA ILE A 177 -36.11 23.91 -83.89
C ILE A 177 -37.18 23.07 -84.63
N PHE A 178 -38.29 22.71 -83.98
CA PHE A 178 -39.39 21.96 -84.62
C PHE A 178 -40.70 22.76 -84.65
N ARG A 179 -40.77 23.72 -85.58
CA ARG A 179 -41.98 24.29 -86.20
C ARG A 179 -41.55 24.90 -87.55
N PRO A 180 -42.33 24.84 -88.63
CA PRO A 180 -43.64 24.21 -88.86
C PRO A 180 -43.58 22.79 -89.43
#